data_AF-A0A834KX51-F1
#
_entry.id   AF-A0A834KX51-F1
#
_cell.length_a   1.000
_cell.length_b   1.000
_cell.length_c   1.000
_cell.angle_alpha   90.00
_cell.angle_beta   90.00
_cell.angle_gamma   90.00
#
_symmetry.space_group_name_H-M   'P 1'
#
loop_
_entity.id
_entity.type
_entity.pdbx_description
1 polymer ?
#
loop_
_entity_poly.entity_id
_entity_poly.type
_entity_poly.pdbx_seq_one_letter_code
_entity_poly.pdbx_strand_id
1 'polypeptide(L)'
;MPRRVLLRRSLLFVLLHHLIGGISQCLSNDTCTRSKRAEDDENTRYLIFPQGSNVQLVYCMTISTYSKPQGMFTVGVTAGLAWELPHRNTVLYRKPAEVYHRRSRRELYRKVELMLKT
;
A
#
# COMPACT_ATOMS: atom_id res chain seq x y z
N MET A 1 47.82 -5.37 30.09
CA MET A 1 47.29 -5.40 28.70
C MET A 1 45.76 -5.61 28.52
N PRO A 2 44.87 -5.71 29.54
CA PRO A 2 43.43 -5.99 29.28
C PRO A 2 42.54 -4.76 29.01
N ARG A 3 42.94 -3.55 29.44
CA ARG A 3 42.09 -2.34 29.36
C ARG A 3 41.80 -1.87 27.93
N ARG A 4 42.72 -2.07 26.98
CA ARG A 4 42.53 -1.68 25.57
C ARG A 4 41.56 -2.60 24.83
N VAL A 5 41.47 -3.88 25.22
CA VAL A 5 40.55 -4.86 24.60
C VAL A 5 39.11 -4.63 25.07
N LEU A 6 38.92 -4.30 26.35
CA LEU A 6 37.61 -3.99 26.92
C LEU A 6 37.02 -2.70 26.31
N LEU A 7 37.85 -1.66 26.14
CA LEU A 7 37.44 -0.40 25.51
C LEU A 7 37.03 -0.61 24.05
N ARG A 8 37.75 -1.44 23.30
CA ARG A 8 37.45 -1.76 21.89
C ARG A 8 36.17 -2.58 21.74
N ARG A 9 35.89 -3.50 22.67
CA ARG A 9 34.62 -4.24 22.73
C ARG A 9 33.46 -3.31 23.08
N SER A 10 33.62 -2.45 24.08
CA SER A 10 32.60 -1.46 24.45
C SER A 10 32.25 -0.51 23.29
N LEU A 11 33.27 0.00 22.59
CA LEU A 11 33.07 0.82 21.37
C LEU A 11 32.31 0.08 20.26
N LEU A 12 32.60 -1.20 20.04
CA LEU A 12 31.87 -2.01 19.06
C LEU A 12 30.41 -2.22 19.46
N PHE A 13 30.11 -2.42 20.74
CA PHE A 13 28.73 -2.50 21.24
C PHE A 13 27.98 -1.17 21.09
N VAL A 14 28.62 -0.03 21.37
CA VAL A 14 28.02 1.30 21.18
C VAL A 14 27.74 1.59 19.71
N LEU A 15 28.68 1.26 18.81
CA LEU A 15 28.51 1.37 17.36
C LEU A 15 27.38 0.47 16.85
N LEU A 16 27.28 -0.76 17.35
CA LEU A 16 26.20 -1.68 17.00
C LEU A 16 24.82 -1.14 17.45
N HIS A 17 24.73 -0.59 18.66
CA HIS A 17 23.50 0.04 19.16
C HIS A 17 23.11 1.29 18.34
N HIS A 18 24.09 2.10 17.91
CA HIS A 18 23.83 3.26 17.04
C HIS A 18 23.38 2.86 15.63
N LEU A 19 23.95 1.79 15.06
CA LEU A 19 23.53 1.22 13.78
C LEU A 19 22.10 0.67 13.84
N ILE A 20 21.73 -0.02 14.93
CA ILE A 20 20.36 -0.56 15.13
C ILE A 20 19.36 0.58 15.33
N GLY A 21 19.72 1.63 16.08
CA GLY A 21 18.87 2.82 16.28
C GLY A 21 18.67 3.65 15.01
N GLY A 22 19.69 3.73 14.15
CA GLY A 22 19.65 4.49 12.89
C GLY A 22 18.69 3.91 11.85
N ILE A 23 18.50 2.59 11.82
CA ILE A 23 17.55 1.93 10.91
C ILE A 23 16.11 2.41 11.19
N SER A 24 15.80 2.80 12.43
CA SER A 24 14.46 3.25 12.81
C SER A 24 14.06 4.61 12.22
N GLN A 25 15.01 5.44 11.79
CA GLN A 25 14.72 6.81 11.31
C GLN A 25 14.40 6.90 9.81
N CYS A 26 14.68 5.86 9.03
CA CYS A 26 14.47 5.88 7.57
C CYS A 26 13.19 5.21 7.11
N LEU A 27 12.45 4.53 8.01
CA LEU A 27 11.12 4.02 7.72
C LEU A 27 10.05 5.06 8.13
N SER A 28 10.24 6.32 7.70
CA SER A 28 9.11 7.23 7.66
C SER A 28 8.17 6.67 6.60
N ASN A 29 7.17 5.93 7.08
CA ASN A 29 6.05 5.48 6.30
C ASN A 29 5.21 6.74 6.01
N ASP A 30 5.73 7.59 5.13
CA ASP A 30 4.92 8.58 4.44
C ASP A 30 4.02 7.78 3.50
N THR A 31 3.09 7.03 4.09
CA THR A 31 1.88 6.62 3.42
C THR A 31 1.32 7.91 2.89
N CYS A 32 1.45 8.12 1.57
CA CYS A 32 0.67 9.11 0.84
C CYS A 32 -0.75 8.88 1.34
N THR A 33 -1.20 9.74 2.26
CA THR A 33 -2.55 9.67 2.79
C THR A 33 -3.39 9.78 1.54
N ARG A 34 -4.05 8.67 1.20
CA ARG A 34 -4.85 8.50 -0.01
C ARG A 34 -5.65 9.78 -0.11
N SER A 35 -5.21 10.68 -1.00
CA SER A 35 -5.81 12.01 -1.11
C SER A 35 -7.28 11.73 -1.24
N LYS A 36 -8.03 12.13 -0.21
CA LYS A 36 -9.47 11.96 -0.14
C LYS A 36 -9.94 12.87 -1.28
N ARG A 37 -9.95 12.33 -2.50
CA ARG A 37 -10.61 12.95 -3.64
C ARG A 37 -12.00 13.16 -3.12
N ALA A 38 -12.35 14.45 -2.99
CA ALA A 38 -13.53 14.93 -2.31
C ALA A 38 -14.71 14.03 -2.66
N GLU A 39 -15.41 13.60 -1.62
CA GLU A 39 -16.78 13.12 -1.72
C GLU A 39 -17.60 14.26 -2.33
N ASP A 40 -17.63 14.36 -3.66
CA ASP A 40 -18.77 14.81 -4.45
C ASP A 40 -18.42 14.71 -5.93
N ASP A 41 -18.75 13.59 -6.56
CA ASP A 41 -19.20 13.63 -7.95
C ASP A 41 -20.00 12.35 -8.21
N GLU A 42 -21.28 12.53 -8.52
CA GLU A 42 -22.25 11.50 -8.95
C GLU A 42 -21.76 10.65 -10.15
N ASN A 43 -20.57 10.93 -10.69
CA ASN A 43 -19.96 10.25 -11.81
C ASN A 43 -18.43 10.05 -11.66
N THR A 44 -17.95 9.65 -10.48
CA THR A 44 -16.56 9.21 -10.35
C THR A 44 -16.34 7.93 -11.18
N ARG A 45 -15.88 8.09 -12.43
CA ARG A 45 -15.62 7.00 -13.36
C ARG A 45 -14.32 6.30 -12.97
N TYR A 46 -14.44 5.20 -12.25
CA TYR A 46 -13.32 4.30 -11.99
C TYR A 46 -12.85 3.67 -13.30
N LEU A 47 -11.53 3.60 -13.49
CA LEU A 47 -10.92 2.84 -14.57
C LEU A 47 -11.08 1.35 -14.26
N ILE A 48 -11.86 0.63 -15.07
CA ILE A 48 -12.08 -0.81 -14.91
C ILE A 48 -11.16 -1.54 -15.89
N PHE A 49 -10.29 -2.39 -15.35
CA PHE A 49 -9.35 -3.18 -16.15
C PHE A 49 -10.01 -4.50 -16.60
N PRO A 50 -9.59 -5.10 -17.72
CA PRO A 50 -10.07 -6.43 -18.12
C PRO A 50 -9.64 -7.51 -17.12
N GLN A 51 -10.35 -8.64 -17.11
CA GLN A 51 -10.06 -9.75 -16.21
C GLN A 51 -8.66 -10.31 -16.50
N GLY A 52 -7.85 -10.53 -15.45
CA GLY A 52 -6.47 -10.99 -15.57
C GLY A 52 -5.41 -9.90 -15.68
N SER A 53 -5.79 -8.61 -15.57
CA SER A 53 -4.84 -7.51 -15.47
C SER A 53 -4.10 -7.53 -14.10
N ASN A 54 -2.80 -7.27 -14.11
CA ASN A 54 -1.95 -7.29 -12.91
C ASN A 54 -0.95 -6.11 -12.92
N VAL A 55 -0.68 -5.51 -11.74
CA VAL A 55 0.37 -4.51 -11.54
C VAL A 55 1.51 -5.21 -10.81
N GLN A 56 2.70 -5.14 -11.38
CA GLN A 56 3.90 -5.74 -10.81
C GLN A 56 4.89 -4.65 -10.44
N LEU A 57 5.37 -4.71 -9.20
CA LEU A 57 6.46 -3.90 -8.69
C LEU A 57 7.64 -4.84 -8.40
N VAL A 58 8.76 -4.60 -9.09
CA VAL A 58 9.98 -5.39 -8.90
C VAL A 58 11.06 -4.43 -8.40
N TYR A 59 11.65 -4.78 -7.25
CA TYR A 59 12.75 -4.06 -6.65
C TYR A 59 13.99 -4.94 -6.62
N CYS A 60 15.07 -4.46 -7.25
CA CYS A 60 16.35 -5.13 -7.33
C CYS A 60 17.39 -4.31 -6.57
N MET A 61 18.01 -4.92 -5.56
CA MET A 61 19.08 -4.30 -4.79
C MET A 61 20.31 -5.20 -4.81
N THR A 62 21.46 -4.63 -5.13
CA THR A 62 22.75 -5.34 -5.06
C THR A 62 23.58 -4.72 -3.96
N ILE A 63 23.87 -5.49 -2.92
CA ILE A 63 24.70 -5.06 -1.80
C ILE A 63 26.09 -5.64 -2.02
N SER A 64 27.08 -4.78 -2.21
CA SER A 64 28.50 -5.16 -2.19
C SER A 64 29.11 -4.76 -0.86
N THR A 65 29.73 -5.71 -0.16
CA THR A 65 30.46 -5.47 1.07
C THR A 65 31.91 -5.90 0.91
N TYR A 66 32.81 -5.02 1.31
CA TYR A 66 34.24 -5.29 1.33
C TYR A 66 34.65 -5.75 2.73
N SER A 67 35.08 -7.01 2.86
CA SER A 67 35.50 -7.59 4.14
C SER A 67 36.91 -8.17 4.04
N LYS A 68 37.89 -7.56 4.72
CA LYS A 68 39.22 -8.18 4.92
C LYS A 68 39.12 -9.21 6.05
N PRO A 69 39.70 -10.43 5.93
CA PRO A 69 40.76 -10.84 4.99
C PRO A 69 40.26 -11.55 3.71
N GLN A 70 38.95 -11.81 3.57
CA GLN A 70 38.36 -12.60 2.48
C GLN A 70 37.52 -11.73 1.52
N GLY A 71 38.19 -10.94 0.69
CA GLY A 71 37.65 -10.42 -0.57
C GLY A 71 36.40 -9.51 -0.55
N MET A 72 35.92 -9.18 -1.75
CA MET A 72 34.62 -8.54 -1.98
C MET A 72 33.52 -9.62 -2.00
N PHE A 73 32.45 -9.40 -1.24
CA PHE A 73 31.25 -10.22 -1.27
C PHE A 73 30.09 -9.40 -1.81
N THR A 74 29.37 -9.95 -2.79
CA THR A 74 28.21 -9.31 -3.43
C THR A 74 26.99 -10.18 -3.28
N VAL A 75 25.92 -9.61 -2.72
CA VAL A 75 24.61 -10.24 -2.58
C VAL A 75 23.59 -9.47 -3.40
N GLY A 76 22.90 -10.16 -4.29
CA GLY A 76 21.71 -9.64 -4.95
C GLY A 76 20.46 -10.00 -4.14
N VAL A 77 19.61 -9.01 -3.86
CA VAL A 77 18.29 -9.19 -3.26
C VAL A 77 17.26 -8.71 -4.27
N THR A 78 16.29 -9.58 -4.58
CA THR A 78 15.18 -9.27 -5.47
C THR A 78 13.87 -9.43 -4.71
N ALA A 79 13.07 -8.38 -4.68
CA ALA A 79 11.72 -8.39 -4.12
C ALA A 79 10.72 -8.14 -5.25
N GLY A 80 9.77 -9.05 -5.42
CA GLY A 80 8.70 -8.93 -6.40
C GLY A 80 7.35 -8.88 -5.71
N LEU A 81 6.49 -7.97 -6.14
CA LEU A 81 5.13 -7.82 -5.61
C LEU A 81 4.16 -7.68 -6.77
N ALA A 82 3.09 -8.46 -6.74
CA ALA A 82 2.07 -8.51 -7.78
C ALA A 82 0.70 -8.30 -7.16
N TRP A 83 -0.03 -7.30 -7.66
CA TRP A 83 -1.40 -7.02 -7.25
C TRP A 83 -2.35 -7.17 -8.42
N GLU A 84 -3.47 -7.84 -8.17
CA GLU A 84 -4.58 -7.91 -9.13
C GLU A 84 -5.30 -6.56 -9.19
N LEU A 85 -5.57 -6.08 -10.40
CA LEU A 85 -6.29 -4.82 -10.58
C LEU A 85 -7.80 -5.01 -10.37
N PRO A 86 -8.50 -3.95 -9.94
CA PRO A 86 -9.94 -3.98 -9.85
C PRO A 86 -10.58 -4.26 -11.23
N HIS A 87 -11.36 -5.34 -11.27
CA HIS A 87 -12.19 -5.73 -12.41
C HIS A 87 -13.67 -5.47 -12.07
N ARG A 88 -14.56 -5.56 -13.08
CA ARG A 88 -15.99 -5.23 -12.96
C ARG A 88 -16.71 -5.96 -11.81
N ASN A 89 -16.20 -7.13 -11.40
CA ASN A 89 -16.78 -7.98 -10.36
C ASN A 89 -16.18 -7.74 -8.96
N THR A 90 -15.06 -7.03 -8.81
CA THR A 90 -14.44 -6.75 -7.50
C THR A 90 -14.97 -5.46 -6.86
N VAL A 91 -15.71 -4.65 -7.61
CA VAL A 91 -16.34 -3.42 -7.11
C VAL A 91 -17.63 -3.79 -6.36
N LEU A 92 -17.51 -4.01 -5.05
CA LEU A 92 -18.57 -4.43 -4.12
C LEU A 92 -19.86 -3.58 -4.14
N TYR A 93 -19.82 -2.36 -4.68
CA TYR A 93 -20.91 -1.38 -4.53
C TYR A 93 -21.65 -0.99 -5.82
N ARG A 94 -21.45 -1.69 -6.94
CA ARG A 94 -22.24 -1.40 -8.15
C ARG A 94 -23.43 -2.33 -8.25
N LYS A 95 -24.51 -2.03 -7.50
CA LYS A 95 -25.81 -2.60 -7.86
C LYS A 95 -26.12 -2.18 -9.30
N PRO A 96 -26.59 -3.08 -10.18
CA PRO A 96 -26.89 -2.72 -11.55
C PRO A 96 -27.88 -1.54 -11.55
N ALA A 97 -27.64 -0.57 -12.44
CA ALA A 97 -28.43 0.67 -12.49
C ALA A 97 -29.95 0.41 -12.53
N GLU A 98 -30.35 -0.69 -13.16
CA GLU A 98 -31.71 -1.21 -13.18
C GLU A 98 -32.34 -1.37 -11.78
N VAL A 99 -31.60 -1.90 -10.80
CA VAL A 99 -32.09 -2.09 -9.43
C VAL A 99 -32.32 -0.75 -8.72
N TYR A 100 -31.51 0.26 -9.03
CA TYR A 100 -31.66 1.60 -8.46
C TYR A 100 -32.93 2.29 -8.99
N HIS A 101 -33.12 2.30 -10.31
CA HIS A 101 -34.32 2.86 -10.94
C HIS A 101 -35.61 2.16 -10.50
N ARG A 102 -35.56 0.85 -10.22
CA ARG A 102 -36.71 0.10 -9.70
C ARG A 102 -37.10 0.50 -8.28
N ARG A 103 -36.13 0.78 -7.39
CA ARG A 103 -36.43 1.18 -6.00
C ARG A 103 -36.93 2.62 -5.90
N SER A 104 -36.31 3.56 -6.60
CA SER A 104 -36.73 4.97 -6.59
C SER A 104 -38.16 5.13 -7.10
N ARG A 105 -38.54 4.40 -8.15
CA ARG A 105 -39.89 4.44 -8.73
C ARG A 105 -40.97 3.94 -7.75
N ARG A 106 -40.68 2.90 -6.97
CA ARG A 106 -41.61 2.37 -5.95
C ARG A 106 -41.85 3.38 -4.82
N GLU A 107 -40.78 4.03 -4.35
CA GLU A 107 -40.89 5.05 -3.31
C GLU A 107 -41.62 6.30 -3.80
N LEU A 108 -41.37 6.70 -5.06
CA LEU A 108 -42.03 7.84 -5.70
C LEU A 108 -43.54 7.63 -5.79
N TYR A 109 -44.00 6.51 -6.35
CA TYR A 109 -45.44 6.26 -6.49
C TYR A 109 -46.14 6.19 -5.13
N ARG A 110 -45.51 5.56 -4.13
CA ARG A 110 -46.04 5.56 -2.76
C ARG A 110 -46.22 6.97 -2.19
N LYS A 111 -45.25 7.87 -2.42
CA LYS A 111 -45.36 9.26 -1.97
C LYS A 111 -46.46 10.02 -2.71
N VAL A 112 -46.57 9.83 -4.03
CA VAL A 112 -47.60 10.46 -4.87
C VAL A 112 -49.00 10.02 -4.45
N GLU A 113 -49.21 8.73 -4.18
CA GLU A 113 -50.49 8.21 -3.68
C GLU A 113 -50.89 8.81 -2.32
N LEU A 114 -49.93 9.08 -1.45
CA LEU A 114 -50.18 9.73 -0.16
C LEU A 114 -50.57 11.20 -0.32
N MET A 115 -49.98 11.90 -1.29
CA MET A 115 -50.31 13.30 -1.59
C MET A 115 -51.65 13.46 -2.31
N LEU A 116 -52.10 12.44 -3.03
CA LEU A 116 -53.41 12.42 -3.69
C LEU A 116 -54.56 12.00 -2.77
N LYS A 117 -54.25 11.45 -1.59
CA LYS A 117 -55.23 10.99 -0.58
C LYS A 117 -55.59 12.06 0.47
N THR A 118 -54.94 13.22 0.43
CA THR A 118 -55.27 14.40 1.25
C THR A 118 -56.28 15.28 0.51
#